data_AF-A0A7U9S0W9-F1
#
_entry.id   AF-A0A7U9S0W9-F1
#
_cell.length_a   1.000
_cell.length_b   1.000
_cell.length_c   1.000
_cell.angle_alpha   90.00
_cell.angle_beta   90.00
_cell.angle_gamma   90.00
#
_symmetry.space_group_name_H-M   'P 1'
#
loop_
_entity.id
_entity.type
_entity.pdbx_description
1 polymer ?
#
loop_
_entity_poly.entity_id
_entity_poly.type
_entity_poly.pdbx_seq_one_letter_code
_entity_poly.pdbx_strand_id
1 'polypeptide(L)'
;MHQQAPQHCGWAGPEFIQRILQTDEQSIRDQYARMTEEVYKIADGTSGAHIAGISAVALADAMAESWIFNPDPAAAEALEDLPTGFKYSLEIAPAAWARALQMAESIIREQLAAGSGDVNEHATQFIVDWILSNKSQFGDKAIGTCLGTVSEDGRKAYIFPSLLNQALTKAGYSPRKTLKYLADQGIITTKPKANGGKEYSITKWFDNRTCRFTEFDIGRFAKKVDALNEDEAAEAIKEPPKQDNDGWQQIGFDTHTPFEDGGEDLPF
;
A
#
# COMPACT_ATOMS: atom_id res chain seq x y z
N MET A 1 19.25 -22.12 7.99
CA MET A 1 18.61 -22.11 6.66
C MET A 1 19.50 -21.45 5.59
N HIS A 2 20.00 -20.22 5.78
CA HIS A 2 20.75 -19.49 4.73
C HIS A 2 22.07 -20.16 4.27
N GLN A 3 22.80 -20.85 5.15
CA GLN A 3 24.07 -21.54 4.81
C GLN A 3 23.87 -22.93 4.15
N GLN A 4 22.71 -23.54 4.29
CA GLN A 4 22.41 -24.88 3.74
C GLN A 4 21.71 -24.79 2.37
N ALA A 5 21.04 -23.68 2.06
CA ALA A 5 20.39 -23.48 0.78
C ALA A 5 21.35 -23.59 -0.44
N PRO A 6 22.61 -23.09 -0.40
CA PRO A 6 23.56 -23.28 -1.50
C PRO A 6 23.97 -24.74 -1.71
N GLN A 7 23.85 -25.58 -0.67
CA GLN A 7 24.23 -27.00 -0.73
C GLN A 7 23.06 -27.89 -1.18
N HIS A 8 21.82 -27.41 -1.02
CA HIS A 8 20.59 -28.16 -1.28
C HIS A 8 19.58 -27.34 -2.11
N CYS A 9 20.01 -26.79 -3.24
CA CYS A 9 19.15 -26.06 -4.19
C CYS A 9 18.97 -26.83 -5.51
N GLY A 10 17.92 -26.50 -6.26
CA GLY A 10 17.68 -27.05 -7.60
C GLY A 10 16.91 -28.38 -7.66
N TRP A 11 16.44 -28.91 -6.53
CA TRP A 11 15.75 -30.21 -6.46
C TRP A 11 14.22 -30.09 -6.62
N ALA A 12 13.61 -29.12 -5.94
CA ALA A 12 12.15 -28.97 -5.89
C ALA A 12 11.53 -28.61 -7.25
N GLY A 13 12.20 -27.77 -8.06
CA GLY A 13 11.70 -27.36 -9.37
C GLY A 13 11.54 -28.53 -10.35
N PRO A 14 12.61 -29.31 -10.62
CA PRO A 14 12.52 -30.52 -11.45
C PRO A 14 11.46 -31.51 -10.97
N GLU A 15 11.40 -31.78 -9.65
CA GLU A 15 10.38 -32.68 -9.07
C GLU A 15 8.96 -32.15 -9.33
N PHE A 16 8.71 -30.86 -9.11
CA PHE A 16 7.41 -30.26 -9.37
C PHE A 16 6.98 -30.40 -10.84
N ILE A 17 7.90 -30.17 -11.78
CA ILE A 17 7.62 -30.33 -13.22
C ILE A 17 7.36 -31.80 -13.55
N GLN A 18 8.13 -32.74 -12.99
CA GLN A 18 7.90 -34.17 -13.17
C GLN A 18 6.50 -34.57 -12.70
N ARG A 19 6.07 -34.09 -11.52
CA ARG A 19 4.72 -34.32 -10.99
C ARG A 19 3.63 -33.74 -11.89
N ILE A 20 3.82 -32.53 -12.43
CA ILE A 20 2.90 -31.96 -13.44
C ILE A 20 2.79 -32.87 -14.67
N LEU A 21 3.91 -33.37 -15.20
CA LEU A 21 3.91 -34.22 -16.39
C LEU A 21 3.20 -35.57 -16.16
N GLN A 22 3.24 -36.07 -14.93
CA GLN A 22 2.55 -37.28 -14.49
C GLN A 22 1.08 -37.03 -14.12
N THR A 23 0.66 -35.79 -13.90
CA THR A 23 -0.73 -35.47 -13.57
C THR A 23 -1.55 -35.24 -14.83
N ASP A 24 -2.82 -35.65 -14.83
CA ASP A 24 -3.72 -35.39 -15.95
C ASP A 24 -4.04 -33.90 -16.04
N GLU A 25 -4.08 -33.38 -17.26
CA GLU A 25 -4.25 -31.96 -17.49
C GLU A 25 -5.65 -31.47 -17.11
N GLN A 26 -6.66 -32.33 -17.23
CA GLN A 26 -8.04 -31.95 -16.98
C GLN A 26 -8.27 -31.70 -15.48
N SER A 27 -7.77 -32.55 -14.59
CA SER A 27 -7.87 -32.34 -13.15
C SER A 27 -7.15 -31.07 -12.70
N ILE A 28 -6.00 -30.71 -13.29
CA ILE A 28 -5.31 -29.45 -13.01
C ILE A 28 -6.22 -28.27 -13.39
N ARG A 29 -6.85 -28.32 -14.57
CA ARG A 29 -7.77 -27.28 -15.03
C ARG A 29 -9.00 -27.18 -14.12
N ASP A 30 -9.55 -28.30 -13.69
CA ASP A 30 -10.73 -28.35 -12.82
C ASP A 30 -10.41 -27.80 -11.42
N GLN A 31 -9.27 -28.16 -10.84
CA GLN A 31 -8.80 -27.62 -9.56
C GLN A 31 -8.46 -26.12 -9.67
N TYR A 32 -7.89 -25.67 -10.79
CA TYR A 32 -7.68 -24.24 -11.03
C TYR A 32 -8.99 -23.47 -11.13
N ALA A 33 -9.99 -24.01 -11.82
CA ALA A 33 -11.31 -23.40 -11.90
C ALA A 33 -11.96 -23.29 -10.51
N ARG A 34 -11.87 -24.36 -9.69
CA ARG A 34 -12.34 -24.34 -8.29
C ARG A 34 -11.60 -23.31 -7.44
N MET A 35 -10.27 -23.24 -7.54
CA MET A 35 -9.47 -22.26 -6.80
C MET A 35 -9.88 -20.84 -7.21
N THR A 36 -10.04 -20.61 -8.51
CA THR A 36 -10.47 -19.30 -9.04
C THR A 36 -11.84 -18.89 -8.51
N GLU A 37 -12.79 -19.83 -8.41
CA GLU A 37 -14.11 -19.55 -7.84
C GLU A 37 -14.03 -19.14 -6.37
N GLU A 38 -13.24 -19.85 -5.56
CA GLU A 38 -13.05 -19.55 -4.15
C GLU A 38 -12.33 -18.21 -3.93
N VAL A 39 -11.25 -17.97 -4.67
CA VAL A 39 -10.51 -16.70 -4.65
C VAL A 39 -11.41 -15.53 -5.10
N TYR A 40 -12.28 -15.76 -6.09
CA TYR A 40 -13.25 -14.75 -6.53
C TYR A 40 -14.26 -14.38 -5.43
N LYS A 41 -14.76 -15.38 -4.68
CA LYS A 41 -15.63 -15.15 -3.52
C LYS A 41 -14.92 -14.33 -2.44
N ILE A 42 -13.66 -14.63 -2.15
CA ILE A 42 -12.83 -13.89 -1.17
C ILE A 42 -12.64 -12.43 -1.62
N ALA A 43 -12.47 -12.19 -2.92
CA ALA A 43 -12.25 -10.86 -3.47
C ALA A 43 -13.50 -9.98 -3.57
N ASP A 44 -14.69 -10.47 -3.19
CA ASP A 44 -15.99 -9.78 -3.31
C ASP A 44 -16.21 -9.14 -4.71
N GLY A 45 -15.75 -9.83 -5.76
CA GLY A 45 -15.88 -9.37 -7.16
C GLY A 45 -14.89 -8.28 -7.60
N THR A 46 -13.84 -8.00 -6.82
CA THR A 46 -12.86 -6.94 -7.15
C THR A 46 -11.74 -7.45 -8.08
N SER A 47 -11.48 -6.73 -9.19
CA SER A 47 -10.36 -6.89 -10.14
C SER A 47 -10.05 -8.32 -10.68
N GLY A 48 -10.76 -8.72 -11.73
CA GLY A 48 -10.61 -10.05 -12.37
C GLY A 48 -9.21 -10.41 -12.90
N ALA A 49 -8.37 -9.43 -13.24
CA ALA A 49 -7.01 -9.69 -13.73
C ALA A 49 -6.05 -10.20 -12.63
N HIS A 50 -6.21 -9.73 -11.39
CA HIS A 50 -5.39 -10.19 -10.27
C HIS A 50 -5.84 -11.57 -9.77
N ILE A 51 -7.13 -11.88 -9.89
CA ILE A 51 -7.70 -13.16 -9.45
C ILE A 51 -7.05 -14.34 -10.17
N ALA A 52 -6.85 -14.26 -11.48
CA ALA A 52 -6.21 -15.34 -12.24
C ALA A 52 -4.77 -15.61 -11.74
N GLY A 53 -3.97 -14.56 -11.55
CA GLY A 53 -2.60 -14.69 -11.04
C GLY A 53 -2.55 -15.25 -9.62
N ILE A 54 -3.39 -14.72 -8.72
CA ILE A 54 -3.47 -15.19 -7.32
C ILE A 54 -3.93 -16.65 -7.27
N SER A 55 -4.91 -17.03 -8.07
CA SER A 55 -5.42 -18.41 -8.13
C SER A 55 -4.37 -19.39 -8.65
N ALA A 56 -3.58 -18.98 -9.65
CA ALA A 56 -2.49 -19.81 -10.19
C ALA A 56 -1.41 -20.05 -9.13
N VAL A 57 -1.01 -19.01 -8.41
CA VAL A 57 -0.02 -19.11 -7.33
C VAL A 57 -0.55 -19.92 -6.15
N ALA A 58 -1.81 -19.71 -5.74
CA ALA A 58 -2.43 -20.45 -4.65
C ALA A 58 -2.55 -21.95 -4.97
N LEU A 59 -2.96 -22.29 -6.20
CA LEU A 59 -2.99 -23.70 -6.62
C LEU A 59 -1.59 -24.31 -6.63
N ALA A 60 -0.58 -23.59 -7.14
CA ALA A 60 0.79 -24.06 -7.15
C ALA A 60 1.35 -24.29 -5.73
N ASP A 61 1.01 -23.43 -4.76
CA ASP A 61 1.35 -23.60 -3.35
C ASP A 61 0.71 -24.88 -2.77
N ALA A 62 -0.57 -25.10 -3.04
CA ALA A 62 -1.27 -26.31 -2.59
C ALA A 62 -0.70 -27.60 -3.23
N MET A 63 -0.30 -27.54 -4.50
CA MET A 63 0.40 -28.63 -5.18
C MET A 63 1.78 -28.88 -4.58
N ALA A 64 2.55 -27.82 -4.28
CA ALA A 64 3.87 -27.95 -3.69
C ALA A 64 3.81 -28.54 -2.27
N GLU A 65 2.85 -28.12 -1.47
CA GLU A 65 2.58 -28.70 -0.16
C GLU A 65 2.27 -30.20 -0.27
N SER A 66 1.42 -30.59 -1.23
CA SER A 66 0.97 -31.97 -1.40
C SER A 66 2.00 -32.89 -2.07
N TRP A 67 2.97 -32.36 -2.81
CA TRP A 67 3.94 -33.17 -3.55
C TRP A 67 5.34 -33.17 -2.95
N ILE A 68 5.75 -32.06 -2.33
CA ILE A 68 7.14 -31.84 -1.93
C ILE A 68 7.26 -31.79 -0.41
N PHE A 69 6.41 -31.03 0.27
CA PHE A 69 6.59 -30.77 1.70
C PHE A 69 5.87 -31.76 2.60
N ASN A 70 4.70 -32.24 2.18
CA ASN A 70 3.91 -33.20 2.93
C ASN A 70 3.20 -34.19 1.99
N PRO A 71 3.97 -34.98 1.23
CA PRO A 71 3.40 -35.98 0.33
C PRO A 71 2.67 -37.06 1.13
N ASP A 72 1.50 -37.46 0.64
CA ASP A 72 0.83 -38.67 1.14
C ASP A 72 1.71 -39.89 0.80
N PRO A 73 2.22 -40.62 1.80
CA PRO A 73 3.07 -41.78 1.56
C PRO A 73 2.42 -42.84 0.67
N ALA A 74 1.10 -43.06 0.82
CA ALA A 74 0.39 -44.06 0.03
C ALA A 74 0.27 -43.62 -1.44
N ALA A 75 0.05 -42.33 -1.68
CA ALA A 75 0.02 -41.78 -3.04
C ALA A 75 1.42 -41.83 -3.68
N ALA A 76 2.48 -41.55 -2.91
CA ALA A 76 3.86 -41.59 -3.36
C ALA A 76 4.32 -43.01 -3.72
N GLU A 77 3.98 -44.01 -2.92
CA GLU A 77 4.27 -45.43 -3.22
C GLU A 77 3.50 -45.90 -4.46
N ALA A 78 2.21 -45.55 -4.57
CA ALA A 78 1.40 -45.89 -5.74
C ALA A 78 2.01 -45.33 -7.05
N LEU A 79 2.71 -44.19 -6.98
CA LEU A 79 3.37 -43.57 -8.13
C LEU A 79 4.55 -44.39 -8.69
N GLU A 80 5.25 -45.15 -7.85
CA GLU A 80 6.42 -45.94 -8.25
C GLU A 80 6.04 -47.19 -9.05
N ASP A 81 4.86 -47.76 -8.78
CA ASP A 81 4.41 -49.03 -9.34
C ASP A 81 3.63 -48.91 -10.67
N LEU A 82 3.50 -47.70 -11.22
CA LEU A 82 2.56 -47.44 -12.32
C LEU A 82 3.17 -47.59 -13.73
N PRO A 83 2.37 -48.04 -14.72
CA PRO A 83 2.83 -48.20 -16.09
C PRO A 83 3.26 -46.88 -16.71
N THR A 84 4.31 -46.95 -17.51
CA THR A 84 4.82 -45.81 -18.26
C THR A 84 3.71 -45.18 -19.13
N GLY A 85 3.45 -43.89 -18.92
CA GLY A 85 2.44 -43.11 -19.67
C GLY A 85 1.08 -42.98 -19.00
N PHE A 86 0.86 -43.61 -17.85
CA PHE A 86 -0.34 -43.35 -17.03
C PHE A 86 -0.25 -41.98 -16.36
N LYS A 87 -1.40 -41.29 -16.26
CA LYS A 87 -1.51 -39.98 -15.59
C LYS A 87 -2.51 -40.01 -14.45
N TYR A 88 -2.19 -39.33 -13.35
CA TYR A 88 -2.99 -39.31 -12.11
C TYR A 88 -3.90 -38.10 -12.06
N SER A 89 -5.05 -38.27 -11.40
CA SER A 89 -5.89 -37.15 -10.97
C SER A 89 -5.15 -36.28 -9.95
N LEU A 90 -5.22 -34.96 -10.10
CA LEU A 90 -4.71 -34.02 -9.12
C LEU A 90 -5.54 -34.11 -7.84
N GLU A 91 -4.94 -34.67 -6.80
CA GLU A 91 -5.46 -34.68 -5.45
C GLU A 91 -4.68 -33.68 -4.58
N ILE A 92 -5.42 -32.84 -3.86
CA ILE A 92 -4.87 -31.84 -2.95
C ILE A 92 -5.46 -32.10 -1.57
N ALA A 93 -4.58 -32.20 -0.57
CA ALA A 93 -5.03 -32.40 0.80
C ALA A 93 -5.88 -31.20 1.25
N PRO A 94 -7.01 -31.41 1.98
CA PRO A 94 -7.85 -30.31 2.45
C PRO A 94 -7.10 -29.24 3.25
N ALA A 95 -6.08 -29.64 4.01
CA ALA A 95 -5.24 -28.72 4.78
C ALA A 95 -4.36 -27.83 3.87
N ALA A 96 -3.74 -28.40 2.83
CA ALA A 96 -2.97 -27.67 1.85
C ALA A 96 -3.85 -26.65 1.09
N TRP A 97 -5.06 -27.08 0.69
CA TRP A 97 -6.03 -26.22 0.05
C TRP A 97 -6.44 -25.04 0.94
N ALA A 98 -6.79 -25.30 2.20
CA ALA A 98 -7.19 -24.26 3.15
C ALA A 98 -6.05 -23.25 3.39
N ARG A 99 -4.80 -23.72 3.50
CA ARG A 99 -3.62 -22.87 3.67
C ARG A 99 -3.39 -21.98 2.44
N ALA A 100 -3.51 -22.54 1.24
CA ALA A 100 -3.39 -21.78 0.00
C ALA A 100 -4.46 -20.67 -0.12
N LEU A 101 -5.70 -20.96 0.31
CA LEU A 101 -6.77 -19.95 0.36
C LEU A 101 -6.47 -18.85 1.38
N GLN A 102 -5.91 -19.18 2.55
CA GLN A 102 -5.48 -18.17 3.53
C GLN A 102 -4.40 -17.24 2.96
N MET A 103 -3.43 -17.80 2.21
CA MET A 103 -2.43 -17.00 1.50
C MET A 103 -3.07 -16.11 0.43
N ALA A 104 -4.02 -16.63 -0.34
CA ALA A 104 -4.74 -15.83 -1.32
C ALA A 104 -5.51 -14.67 -0.67
N GLU A 105 -6.17 -14.91 0.46
CA GLU A 105 -6.87 -13.89 1.25
C GLU A 105 -5.92 -12.80 1.75
N SER A 106 -4.75 -13.15 2.27
CA SER A 106 -3.77 -12.17 2.74
C SER A 106 -3.26 -11.29 1.59
N ILE A 107 -2.93 -11.88 0.43
CA ILE A 107 -2.50 -11.14 -0.76
C ILE A 107 -3.59 -10.16 -1.20
N ILE A 108 -4.85 -10.59 -1.27
CA ILE A 108 -5.97 -9.73 -1.67
C ILE A 108 -6.13 -8.56 -0.70
N ARG A 109 -6.10 -8.83 0.61
CA ARG A 109 -6.25 -7.80 1.65
C ARG A 109 -5.14 -6.77 1.57
N GLU A 110 -3.89 -7.20 1.39
CA GLU A 110 -2.75 -6.31 1.25
C GLU A 110 -2.82 -5.47 -0.02
N GLN A 111 -3.21 -6.06 -1.16
CA GLN A 111 -3.38 -5.31 -2.41
C GLN A 111 -4.47 -4.24 -2.32
N LEU A 112 -5.61 -4.55 -1.67
CA LEU A 112 -6.69 -3.58 -1.46
C LEU A 112 -6.26 -2.42 -0.55
N ALA A 113 -5.49 -2.72 0.50
CA ALA A 113 -4.94 -1.71 1.40
C ALA A 113 -3.91 -0.82 0.68
N ALA A 114 -2.95 -1.42 -0.03
CA ALA A 114 -1.86 -0.72 -0.69
C ALA A 114 -2.34 0.16 -1.86
N GLY A 115 -3.21 -0.36 -2.75
CA GLY A 115 -3.60 0.36 -3.96
C GLY A 115 -4.48 1.60 -3.72
N SER A 116 -5.20 1.65 -2.60
CA SER A 116 -6.06 2.80 -2.26
C SER A 116 -5.40 3.80 -1.32
N GLY A 117 -4.50 3.36 -0.45
CA GLY A 117 -3.67 4.25 0.39
C GLY A 117 -2.73 5.10 -0.45
N ASP A 118 -1.94 4.45 -1.30
CA ASP A 118 -0.86 5.08 -2.08
C ASP A 118 -1.34 6.28 -2.94
N VAL A 119 -2.39 6.08 -3.75
CA VAL A 119 -2.92 7.13 -4.63
C VAL A 119 -3.52 8.30 -3.84
N ASN A 120 -4.20 8.03 -2.71
CA ASN A 120 -4.84 9.07 -1.93
C ASN A 120 -3.84 9.82 -1.03
N GLU A 121 -2.81 9.15 -0.53
CA GLU A 121 -1.69 9.75 0.19
C GLU A 121 -0.89 10.67 -0.73
N HIS A 122 -0.58 10.22 -1.95
CA HIS A 122 0.02 11.07 -2.98
C HIS A 122 -0.86 12.27 -3.34
N ALA A 123 -2.18 12.09 -3.47
CA ALA A 123 -3.09 13.21 -3.69
C ALA A 123 -3.12 14.19 -2.51
N THR A 124 -2.98 13.69 -1.27
CA THR A 124 -2.90 14.50 -0.06
C THR A 124 -1.65 15.36 -0.06
N GLN A 125 -0.49 14.76 -0.35
CA GLN A 125 0.77 15.49 -0.47
C GLN A 125 0.72 16.54 -1.59
N PHE A 126 0.13 16.18 -2.74
CA PHE A 126 -0.10 17.13 -3.82
C PHE A 126 -0.92 18.35 -3.37
N ILE A 127 -1.99 18.15 -2.59
CA ILE A 127 -2.79 19.27 -2.06
C ILE A 127 -1.94 20.16 -1.14
N VAL A 128 -1.14 19.56 -0.27
CA VAL A 128 -0.23 20.30 0.63
C VAL A 128 0.74 21.15 -0.18
N ASP A 129 1.47 20.54 -1.12
CA ASP A 129 2.44 21.24 -1.97
C ASP A 129 1.79 22.34 -2.80
N TRP A 130 0.59 22.08 -3.32
CA TRP A 130 -0.18 23.05 -4.09
C TRP A 130 -0.60 24.25 -3.25
N ILE A 131 -1.05 24.07 -2.00
CA ILE A 131 -1.36 25.17 -1.08
C ILE A 131 -0.08 25.96 -0.76
N LEU A 132 1.00 25.27 -0.41
CA LEU A 132 2.27 25.90 -0.01
C LEU A 132 2.92 26.69 -1.16
N SER A 133 2.83 26.19 -2.39
CA SER A 133 3.37 26.84 -3.59
C SER A 133 2.55 28.07 -4.01
N ASN A 134 1.27 28.11 -3.65
CA ASN A 134 0.36 29.19 -4.01
C ASN A 134 -0.03 30.07 -2.81
N LYS A 135 0.78 30.13 -1.75
CA LYS A 135 0.50 30.92 -0.52
C LYS A 135 0.05 32.36 -0.80
N SER A 136 0.64 33.02 -1.79
CA SER A 136 0.29 34.40 -2.17
C SER A 136 -1.10 34.55 -2.79
N GLN A 137 -1.73 33.45 -3.22
CA GLN A 137 -3.07 33.40 -3.78
C GLN A 137 -4.14 33.08 -2.73
N PHE A 138 -3.78 32.97 -1.45
CA PHE A 138 -4.70 32.81 -0.33
C PHE A 138 -4.81 34.11 0.48
N GLY A 139 -6.05 34.47 0.84
CA GLY A 139 -6.38 35.63 1.67
C GLY A 139 -6.99 36.80 0.89
N ASP A 140 -7.46 37.81 1.63
CA ASP A 140 -8.19 38.95 1.07
C ASP A 140 -7.32 39.85 0.17
N LYS A 141 -6.00 39.78 0.32
CA LYS A 141 -5.02 40.56 -0.46
C LYS A 141 -4.37 39.75 -1.59
N ALA A 142 -4.94 38.60 -1.95
CA ALA A 142 -4.41 37.77 -3.03
C ALA A 142 -4.37 38.57 -4.35
N ILE A 143 -3.19 38.65 -4.97
CA ILE A 143 -3.01 39.33 -6.26
C ILE A 143 -3.29 38.31 -7.36
N GLY A 144 -4.37 38.52 -8.13
CA GLY A 144 -4.80 37.61 -9.20
C GLY A 144 -5.93 36.67 -8.77
N THR A 145 -5.82 35.38 -9.10
CA THR A 145 -6.83 34.38 -8.73
C THR A 145 -6.74 34.07 -7.24
N CYS A 146 -7.81 34.33 -6.49
CA CYS A 146 -7.92 33.92 -5.09
C CYS A 146 -8.35 32.44 -5.00
N LEU A 147 -7.49 31.59 -4.43
CA LEU A 147 -7.77 30.16 -4.21
C LEU A 147 -8.59 29.90 -2.95
N GLY A 148 -8.62 30.88 -2.04
CA GLY A 148 -9.36 30.85 -0.80
C GLY A 148 -8.64 31.63 0.30
N THR A 149 -8.70 31.17 1.54
CA THR A 149 -8.04 31.83 2.68
C THR A 149 -7.39 30.82 3.63
N VAL A 150 -6.48 31.27 4.49
CA VAL A 150 -5.86 30.45 5.54
C VAL A 150 -6.29 31.01 6.89
N SER A 151 -6.49 30.13 7.87
CA SER A 151 -6.74 30.50 9.26
C SER A 151 -5.59 31.34 9.83
N GLU A 152 -5.87 32.16 10.85
CA GLU A 152 -4.89 33.05 11.49
C GLU A 152 -3.67 32.29 12.04
N ASP A 153 -3.92 31.10 12.60
CA ASP A 153 -2.91 30.17 13.11
C ASP A 153 -2.12 29.44 11.99
N GLY A 154 -2.49 29.63 10.72
CA GLY A 154 -1.86 28.96 9.58
C GLY A 154 -2.17 27.46 9.50
N ARG A 155 -2.98 26.91 10.40
CA ARG A 155 -3.20 25.47 10.55
C ARG A 155 -4.25 24.92 9.60
N LYS A 156 -5.21 25.76 9.20
CA LYS A 156 -6.32 25.38 8.31
C LYS A 156 -6.32 26.21 7.04
N ALA A 157 -6.39 25.54 5.90
CA ALA A 157 -6.62 26.16 4.60
C ALA A 157 -8.09 26.01 4.21
N TYR A 158 -8.70 27.10 3.78
CA TYR A 158 -10.07 27.18 3.28
C TYR A 158 -10.02 27.38 1.77
N ILE A 159 -10.24 26.29 1.02
CA ILE A 159 -10.03 26.27 -0.44
C ILE A 159 -11.39 26.28 -1.15
N PHE A 160 -11.55 27.06 -2.22
CA PHE A 160 -12.79 26.98 -3.00
C PHE A 160 -12.95 25.57 -3.61
N PRO A 161 -14.09 24.87 -3.40
CA PRO A 161 -14.24 23.48 -3.81
C PRO A 161 -14.07 23.25 -5.32
N SER A 162 -14.50 24.22 -6.15
CA SER A 162 -14.33 24.15 -7.60
C SER A 162 -12.86 24.17 -8.02
N LEU A 163 -12.05 25.04 -7.39
CA LEU A 163 -10.63 25.18 -7.68
C LEU A 163 -9.85 23.96 -7.19
N LEU A 164 -10.20 23.42 -6.01
CA LEU A 164 -9.62 22.18 -5.51
C LEU A 164 -9.92 21.00 -6.45
N ASN A 165 -11.18 20.86 -6.89
CA ASN A 165 -11.56 19.80 -7.82
C ASN A 165 -10.83 19.93 -9.17
N GLN A 166 -10.65 21.16 -9.66
CA GLN A 166 -9.89 21.42 -10.88
C GLN A 166 -8.42 21.06 -10.71
N ALA A 167 -7.79 21.44 -9.59
CA ALA A 167 -6.40 21.10 -9.30
C ALA A 167 -6.19 19.57 -9.23
N LEU A 168 -7.06 18.86 -8.51
CA LEU A 168 -7.01 17.40 -8.41
C LEU A 168 -7.20 16.72 -9.77
N THR A 169 -8.20 17.15 -10.54
CA THR A 169 -8.46 16.59 -11.88
C THR A 169 -7.29 16.82 -12.81
N LYS A 170 -6.68 18.02 -12.78
CA LYS A 170 -5.52 18.37 -13.60
C LYS A 170 -4.29 17.54 -13.24
N ALA A 171 -4.14 17.18 -11.96
CA ALA A 171 -3.07 16.30 -11.48
C ALA A 171 -3.37 14.80 -11.67
N GLY A 172 -4.51 14.44 -12.27
CA GLY A 172 -4.88 13.05 -12.54
C GLY A 172 -5.56 12.32 -11.38
N TYR A 173 -5.86 13.01 -10.28
CA TYR A 173 -6.57 12.43 -9.12
C TYR A 173 -8.09 12.54 -9.28
N SER A 174 -8.81 11.55 -8.74
CA SER A 174 -10.28 11.57 -8.69
C SER A 174 -10.76 12.44 -7.51
N PRO A 175 -11.39 13.62 -7.74
CA PRO A 175 -11.78 14.49 -6.63
C PRO A 175 -12.74 13.81 -5.65
N ARG A 176 -13.65 12.98 -6.18
CA ARG A 176 -14.62 12.24 -5.35
C ARG A 176 -13.95 11.24 -4.42
N LYS A 177 -12.97 10.45 -4.91
CA LYS A 177 -12.27 9.45 -4.09
C LYS A 177 -11.36 10.14 -3.08
N THR A 178 -10.59 11.14 -3.51
CA THR A 178 -9.68 11.89 -2.64
C THR A 178 -10.44 12.61 -1.53
N LEU A 179 -11.53 13.34 -1.82
CA LEU A 179 -12.31 14.02 -0.77
C LEU A 179 -12.96 13.05 0.22
N LYS A 180 -13.40 11.87 -0.24
CA LYS A 180 -13.91 10.83 0.66
C LYS A 180 -12.81 10.34 1.60
N TYR A 181 -11.63 10.01 1.06
CA TYR A 181 -10.48 9.59 1.87
C TYR A 181 -10.07 10.65 2.90
N LEU A 182 -9.91 11.91 2.46
CA LEU A 182 -9.56 13.01 3.35
C LEU A 182 -10.58 13.20 4.47
N ALA A 183 -11.87 13.01 4.18
CA ALA A 183 -12.93 13.10 5.17
C ALA A 183 -12.90 11.94 6.17
N ASP A 184 -12.65 10.72 5.69
CA ASP A 184 -12.59 9.52 6.52
C ASP A 184 -11.32 9.53 7.42
N GLN A 185 -10.24 10.17 6.97
CA GLN A 185 -9.01 10.41 7.75
C GLN A 185 -9.08 11.65 8.66
N GLY A 186 -10.18 12.42 8.62
CA GLY A 186 -10.34 13.66 9.40
C GLY A 186 -9.40 14.79 8.98
N ILE A 187 -8.89 14.76 7.74
CA ILE A 187 -8.03 15.82 7.17
C ILE A 187 -8.87 17.00 6.67
N ILE A 188 -10.10 16.74 6.21
CA ILE A 188 -11.07 17.78 5.86
C ILE A 188 -12.31 17.72 6.75
N THR A 189 -12.89 18.88 7.01
CA THR A 189 -14.14 18.98 7.77
C THR A 189 -15.34 18.64 6.90
N THR A 190 -16.27 17.85 7.45
CA THR A 190 -17.52 17.48 6.77
C THR A 190 -18.75 17.88 7.56
N LYS A 191 -19.86 18.11 6.85
CA LYS A 191 -21.18 18.33 7.43
C LYS A 191 -22.12 17.19 7.03
N PRO A 192 -22.99 16.71 7.93
CA PRO A 192 -24.03 15.76 7.55
C PRO A 192 -25.07 16.45 6.64
N LYS A 193 -25.43 15.80 5.55
CA LYS A 193 -26.53 16.21 4.68
C LYS A 193 -27.85 15.67 5.19
N ALA A 194 -28.92 16.44 5.00
CA ALA A 194 -30.29 16.04 5.35
C ALA A 194 -30.76 14.72 4.71
N ASN A 195 -30.15 14.32 3.59
CA ASN A 195 -30.49 13.12 2.82
C ASN A 195 -29.56 11.91 3.08
N GLY A 196 -28.80 11.89 4.18
CA GLY A 196 -28.01 10.71 4.59
C GLY A 196 -26.65 10.58 3.90
N GLY A 197 -25.91 11.69 3.75
CA GLY A 197 -24.54 11.68 3.22
C GLY A 197 -23.63 12.74 3.87
N LYS A 198 -22.35 12.78 3.48
CA LYS A 198 -21.40 13.82 3.91
C LYS A 198 -21.33 14.94 2.85
N GLU A 199 -21.30 16.19 3.30
CA GLU A 199 -20.92 17.35 2.51
C GLU A 199 -19.48 17.71 2.85
N TYR A 200 -18.60 17.70 1.84
CA TYR A 200 -17.16 17.97 1.97
C TYR A 200 -16.83 19.47 1.92
N SER A 201 -17.81 20.33 2.18
CA SER A 201 -17.65 21.77 2.20
C SER A 201 -18.35 22.39 3.39
N ILE A 202 -17.75 23.42 3.93
CA ILE A 202 -18.31 24.28 4.97
C ILE A 202 -18.63 25.65 4.38
N THR A 203 -19.36 26.46 5.14
CA THR A 203 -19.77 27.80 4.76
C THR A 203 -19.08 28.78 5.70
N LYS A 204 -18.40 29.80 5.16
CA LYS A 204 -17.67 30.81 5.95
C LYS A 204 -17.82 32.20 5.31
N TRP A 205 -17.78 33.24 6.12
CA TRP A 205 -17.77 34.62 5.64
C TRP A 205 -16.36 34.97 5.12
N PHE A 206 -16.29 35.52 3.91
CA PHE A 206 -15.04 35.90 3.23
C PHE A 206 -15.35 36.98 2.18
N ASP A 207 -14.49 37.98 2.01
CA ASP A 207 -14.67 39.07 1.03
C ASP A 207 -16.10 39.66 1.01
N ASN A 208 -16.58 40.04 2.21
CA ASN A 208 -17.90 40.64 2.44
C ASN A 208 -19.11 39.82 1.94
N ARG A 209 -18.95 38.49 1.81
CA ARG A 209 -20.02 37.58 1.40
C ARG A 209 -19.86 36.21 2.05
N THR A 210 -20.93 35.42 1.97
CA THR A 210 -20.92 34.03 2.44
C THR A 210 -20.41 33.10 1.33
N CYS A 211 -19.31 32.38 1.57
CA CYS A 211 -18.66 31.49 0.61
C CYS A 211 -18.62 30.05 1.11
N ARG A 212 -18.52 29.09 0.16
CA ARG A 212 -18.29 27.68 0.46
C ARG A 212 -16.82 27.32 0.29
N PHE A 213 -16.27 26.60 1.25
CA PHE A 213 -14.88 26.18 1.28
C PHE A 213 -14.74 24.70 1.65
N THR A 214 -13.74 24.04 1.11
CA THR A 214 -13.18 22.82 1.70
C THR A 214 -12.19 23.26 2.76
N GLU A 215 -12.49 22.97 4.04
CA GLU A 215 -11.55 23.22 5.15
C GLU A 215 -10.59 22.05 5.25
N PHE A 216 -9.31 22.30 5.01
CA PHE A 216 -8.21 21.33 4.99
C PHE A 216 -7.22 21.63 6.13
N ASP A 217 -6.92 20.63 6.96
CA ASP A 217 -5.93 20.76 8.05
C ASP A 217 -4.50 20.59 7.50
N ILE A 218 -3.91 21.71 7.11
CA ILE A 218 -2.52 21.74 6.62
C ILE A 218 -1.52 21.57 7.77
N GLY A 219 -1.87 21.98 8.99
CA GLY A 219 -0.99 21.88 10.15
C GLY A 219 -0.68 20.45 10.57
N ARG A 220 -1.49 19.48 10.14
CA ARG A 220 -1.18 18.05 10.29
C ARG A 220 0.05 17.61 9.47
N PHE A 221 0.40 18.34 8.41
CA PHE A 221 1.46 17.97 7.46
C PHE A 221 2.59 19.01 7.41
N ALA A 222 2.30 20.28 7.69
CA ALA A 222 3.27 21.36 7.69
C ALA A 222 3.06 22.23 8.93
N LYS A 223 3.88 22.03 9.96
CA LYS A 223 3.96 22.94 11.10
C LYS A 223 4.52 24.27 10.59
N LYS A 224 3.82 25.37 10.86
CA LYS A 224 4.35 26.72 10.61
C LYS A 224 5.38 27.00 11.70
N VAL A 225 6.66 26.93 11.36
CA VAL A 225 7.74 27.40 12.23
C VAL A 225 7.77 28.93 12.09
N ASP A 226 7.64 29.64 13.20
CA ASP A 226 7.77 31.10 13.18
C ASP A 226 9.26 31.45 12.98
N ALA A 227 9.59 32.06 11.84
CA ALA A 227 10.98 32.35 11.48
C ALA A 227 11.63 33.40 12.41
N LEU A 228 10.84 34.06 13.27
CA LEU A 228 11.29 35.02 14.26
C LEU A 228 11.49 34.40 15.66
N ASN A 229 11.17 33.12 15.84
CA ASN A 229 11.38 32.40 17.10
C ASN A 229 12.52 31.37 16.89
N GLU A 230 13.76 31.84 17.05
CA GLU A 230 14.98 31.04 16.81
C GLU A 230 14.98 29.72 17.61
N ASP A 231 14.36 29.71 18.80
CA ASP A 231 14.25 28.53 19.66
C ASP A 231 13.26 27.48 19.11
N GLU A 232 12.09 27.89 18.60
CA GLU A 232 11.12 26.97 17.97
C GLU A 232 11.62 26.45 16.62
N ALA A 233 12.38 27.26 15.87
CA ALA A 233 13.02 26.84 14.63
C ALA A 233 14.16 25.83 14.87
N ALA A 234 14.95 26.04 15.93
CA ALA A 234 15.99 25.10 16.34
C ALA A 234 15.41 23.77 16.87
N GLU A 235 14.29 23.80 17.59
CA GLU A 235 13.57 22.60 18.06
C GLU A 235 12.99 21.77 16.91
N ALA A 236 12.44 22.40 15.86
CA ALA A 236 11.92 21.69 14.69
C ALA A 236 13.01 21.01 13.83
N ILE A 237 14.22 21.56 13.82
CA ILE A 237 15.40 20.95 13.17
C ILE A 237 15.96 19.80 14.02
N LYS A 238 15.71 19.82 15.34
CA LYS A 238 16.10 18.79 16.31
C LYS A 238 15.04 17.71 16.53
N GLU A 239 14.19 17.40 15.55
CA GLU A 239 13.47 16.13 15.62
C GLU A 239 14.52 15.00 15.64
N PRO A 240 14.60 14.18 16.72
CA PRO A 240 15.52 13.05 16.72
C PRO A 240 15.14 12.14 15.56
N PRO A 241 16.11 11.53 14.86
CA PRO A 241 15.81 10.64 13.75
C PRO A 241 14.80 9.60 14.24
N LYS A 242 13.71 9.44 13.49
CA LYS A 242 12.78 8.33 13.71
C LYS A 242 13.61 7.07 13.86
N GLN A 243 13.50 6.39 15.00
CA GLN A 243 13.94 5.01 15.10
C GLN A 243 13.03 4.21 14.17
N ASP A 244 13.49 4.01 12.95
CA ASP A 244 12.98 2.93 12.12
C ASP A 244 13.33 1.62 12.83
N ASN A 245 12.34 0.75 12.97
CA ASN A 245 12.42 -0.50 13.76
C ASN A 245 13.36 -1.56 13.11
N ASP A 246 14.18 -1.15 12.15
CA ASP A 246 15.01 -1.98 11.28
C ASP A 246 16.50 -1.96 11.67
N GLY A 247 16.83 -1.41 12.84
CA GLY A 247 18.19 -1.50 13.42
C GLY A 247 19.26 -0.61 12.75
N TRP A 248 18.88 0.24 11.81
CA TRP A 248 19.77 1.22 11.18
C TRP A 248 19.64 2.57 11.87
N GLN A 249 20.74 3.07 12.44
CA GLN A 249 20.82 4.43 12.99
C GLN A 249 21.50 5.35 11.98
N GLN A 250 20.86 6.45 11.62
CA GLN A 250 21.53 7.57 10.95
C GLN A 250 22.47 8.26 11.93
N ILE A 251 23.76 8.26 11.59
CA ILE A 251 24.81 8.92 12.35
C ILE A 251 24.82 10.40 11.96
N GLY A 252 24.78 11.30 12.94
CA GLY A 252 24.84 12.75 12.69
C GLY A 252 26.20 13.19 12.18
N PHE A 253 26.24 14.33 11.47
CA PHE A 253 27.44 14.85 10.79
C PHE A 253 28.66 15.07 11.72
N ASP A 254 28.41 15.29 13.02
CA ASP A 254 29.46 15.51 14.04
C ASP A 254 29.69 14.30 14.96
N THR A 255 29.21 13.11 14.59
CA THR A 255 29.36 11.92 15.43
C THR A 255 30.64 11.18 15.07
N HIS A 256 31.57 11.10 16.03
CA HIS A 256 32.82 10.36 15.88
C HIS A 256 32.53 8.90 15.55
N THR A 257 32.98 8.43 14.39
CA THR A 257 32.77 7.04 13.98
C THR A 257 33.92 6.16 14.46
N PRO A 258 33.70 4.85 14.68
CA PRO A 258 34.78 3.93 15.05
C PRO A 258 35.86 3.73 13.97
N PHE A 259 35.72 4.38 12.81
CA PHE A 259 36.62 4.28 11.66
C PHE A 259 37.56 5.48 11.54
N GLU A 260 37.41 6.51 12.38
CA GLU A 260 38.24 7.72 12.33
C GLU A 260 39.56 7.57 13.08
N ASP A 261 39.63 6.67 14.07
CA ASP A 261 40.86 6.33 14.80
C ASP A 261 41.26 4.89 14.48
N GLY A 262 42.14 4.70 13.48
CA GLY A 262 42.60 3.36 13.12
C GLY A 262 43.52 3.29 11.92
N GLY A 263 44.59 4.10 11.92
CA GLY A 263 45.77 3.76 11.12
C GLY A 263 46.43 2.52 11.72
N GLU A 264 46.11 1.34 11.20
CA GLU A 264 46.91 0.12 11.42
C GLU A 264 47.22 -0.55 10.08
N ASP A 265 48.51 -0.80 9.88
CA ASP A 265 49.13 -1.36 8.69
C ASP A 265 48.39 -2.61 8.18
N LEU A 266 47.95 -2.56 6.92
CA LEU A 266 47.53 -3.74 6.18
C LEU A 266 48.77 -4.63 5.96
N PRO A 267 48.81 -5.87 6.48
CA PRO A 267 49.83 -6.81 6.07
C PRO A 267 49.47 -7.31 4.67
N PHE A 268 50.45 -7.19 3.77
CA PHE A 268 50.59 -7.74 2.41
C PHE A 268 49.51 -8.72 1.94
#